data_AF-A0A8X6MJ61-F1
#
_entry.id   AF-A0A8X6MJ61-F1
#
_cell.length_a   1.000
_cell.length_b   1.000
_cell.length_c   1.000
_cell.angle_alpha   90.00
_cell.angle_beta   90.00
_cell.angle_gamma   90.00
#
_symmetry.space_group_name_H-M   'P 1'
#
loop_
_entity.id
_entity.type
_entity.pdbx_description
1 polymer ?
#
loop_
_entity_poly.entity_id
_entity_poly.type
_entity_poly.pdbx_seq_one_letter_code
_entity_poly.pdbx_strand_id
1 'polypeptide(L)'
;MSGSVSSEEGELNAIIKEFLEFSKLNKTLETFEEECQKIGKPIQDLAGKSRRDQRIMKIKNELLQHFDNGKRTEFFAEWETHVNPELRENSLFCQKLEFSLQIHFAVLPMRKIDHWCKEEIDEAMVHFHYYLESKGSVLSECAEFLPYYALPYVPRPNTHPSFAELFQALPNGVWCLQQPILTWINNPVPLGEKVRKSEDKPWEIP
;
A
#
# COMPACT_ATOMS: atom_id res chain seq x y z
N MET A 1 -23.66 26.63 17.77
CA MET A 1 -23.17 25.63 16.80
C MET A 1 -21.99 26.24 16.04
N SER A 2 -20.76 26.22 16.57
CA SER A 2 -19.58 26.85 15.92
C SER A 2 -18.24 26.13 16.18
N GLY A 3 -18.25 24.93 16.77
CA GLY A 3 -17.00 24.25 17.17
C GLY A 3 -16.30 23.42 16.10
N SER A 4 -16.90 23.21 14.92
CA SER A 4 -16.38 22.29 13.90
C SER A 4 -15.51 22.99 12.84
N VAL A 5 -15.90 24.19 12.38
CA VAL A 5 -15.19 24.91 11.30
C VAL A 5 -13.80 25.40 11.73
N SER A 6 -13.62 25.77 13.00
CA SER A 6 -12.33 26.22 13.52
C SER A 6 -11.27 25.10 13.61
N SER A 7 -11.70 23.83 13.62
CA SER A 7 -10.80 22.69 13.71
C SER A 7 -10.17 22.36 12.36
N GLU A 8 -10.95 22.34 11.28
CA GLU A 8 -10.46 22.02 9.93
C GLU A 8 -9.53 23.12 9.41
N GLU A 9 -9.86 24.38 9.69
CA GLU A 9 -9.04 25.53 9.28
C GLU A 9 -7.70 25.59 10.05
N GLY A 10 -7.71 25.25 11.35
CA GLY A 10 -6.49 25.15 12.15
C GLY A 10 -5.56 24.02 11.70
N GLU A 11 -6.12 22.90 11.24
CA GLU A 11 -5.39 21.77 10.65
C GLU A 11 -4.78 22.14 9.29
N LEU A 12 -5.52 22.85 8.44
CA LEU A 12 -5.01 23.35 7.16
C LEU A 12 -3.84 24.31 7.36
N ASN A 13 -3.95 25.23 8.33
CA ASN A 13 -2.86 26.14 8.64
C ASN A 13 -1.60 25.40 9.13
N ALA A 14 -1.77 24.30 9.88
CA ALA A 14 -0.64 23.46 10.29
C ALA A 14 0.03 22.76 9.09
N ILE A 15 -0.74 22.30 8.10
CA ILE A 15 -0.19 21.75 6.85
C ILE A 15 0.59 22.80 6.06
N ILE A 16 0.03 24.00 5.94
CA ILE A 16 0.69 25.12 5.24
C ILE A 16 1.99 25.47 5.93
N LYS A 17 2.00 25.54 7.27
CA LYS A 17 3.21 25.74 8.06
C LYS A 17 4.27 24.66 7.78
N GLU A 18 3.91 23.37 7.86
CA GLU A 18 4.82 22.26 7.53
C GLU A 18 5.41 22.40 6.12
N PHE A 19 4.60 22.77 5.14
CA PHE A 19 5.04 22.98 3.76
C PHE A 19 6.03 24.15 3.62
N LEU A 20 5.75 25.29 4.29
CA LEU A 20 6.62 26.47 4.27
C LEU A 20 7.97 26.18 4.95
N GLU A 21 7.95 25.45 6.07
CA GLU A 21 9.15 24.96 6.76
C GLU A 21 9.96 24.01 5.87
N PHE A 22 9.31 23.00 5.26
CA PHE A 22 9.96 22.05 4.35
C PHE A 22 10.60 22.74 3.15
N SER A 23 9.90 23.73 2.59
CA SER A 23 10.36 24.51 1.43
C SER A 23 11.38 25.60 1.80
N LYS A 24 11.71 25.76 3.09
CA LYS A 24 12.61 26.81 3.64
C LYS A 24 12.19 28.24 3.30
N LEU A 25 10.88 28.48 3.19
CA LEU A 25 10.29 29.78 2.87
C LEU A 25 10.12 30.63 4.14
N ASN A 26 11.22 30.86 4.86
CA ASN A 26 11.20 31.41 6.23
C ASN A 26 10.47 32.76 6.34
N LYS A 27 10.64 33.66 5.36
CA LYS A 27 9.96 34.97 5.35
C LYS A 27 8.44 34.83 5.21
N THR A 28 8.00 33.89 4.35
CA THR A 28 6.59 33.60 4.14
C THR A 28 5.99 32.94 5.37
N LEU A 29 6.73 32.03 5.99
CA LEU A 29 6.33 31.39 7.25
C LEU A 29 6.09 32.42 8.36
N GLU A 30 7.07 33.30 8.61
CA GLU A 30 6.97 34.34 9.64
C GLU A 30 5.75 35.25 9.40
N THR A 31 5.57 35.70 8.15
CA THR A 31 4.41 36.53 7.77
C THR A 31 3.08 35.78 7.95
N PHE A 32 3.03 34.50 7.57
CA PHE A 32 1.85 33.66 7.67
C PHE A 32 1.43 33.42 9.13
N GLU A 33 2.38 33.11 10.01
CA GLU A 33 2.11 32.93 11.44
C GLU A 33 1.55 34.21 12.08
N GLU A 34 2.14 35.37 11.77
CA GLU A 34 1.64 36.66 12.23
C GLU A 34 0.21 36.96 11.76
N GLU A 35 -0.09 36.73 10.49
CA GLU A 35 -1.42 36.97 9.92
C GLU A 35 -2.46 36.02 10.50
N CYS A 36 -2.14 34.73 10.65
CA CYS A 36 -3.00 33.75 11.32
C CYS A 36 -3.36 34.19 12.76
N GLN A 37 -2.39 34.73 13.50
CA GLN A 37 -2.63 35.23 14.85
C GLN A 37 -3.50 36.49 14.86
N LYS A 38 -3.24 37.46 13.95
CA LYS A 38 -4.02 38.70 13.83
C LYS A 38 -5.47 38.44 13.40
N ILE A 39 -5.70 37.45 12.55
CA ILE A 39 -7.03 37.06 12.06
C ILE A 39 -7.78 36.18 13.07
N GLY A 40 -7.12 35.72 14.14
CA GLY A 40 -7.71 34.85 15.16
C GLY A 40 -7.93 33.42 14.67
N LYS A 41 -7.13 32.96 13.71
CA LYS A 41 -7.16 31.61 13.12
C LYS A 41 -5.90 30.84 13.53
N PRO A 42 -5.83 30.31 14.76
CA PRO A 42 -4.62 29.72 15.30
C PRO A 42 -4.20 28.46 14.54
N ILE A 43 -2.88 28.28 14.42
CA ILE A 43 -2.27 27.07 13.85
C ILE A 43 -2.35 25.94 14.88
N GLN A 44 -2.91 24.79 14.51
CA GLN A 44 -3.11 23.66 15.42
C GLN A 44 -2.10 22.54 15.19
N ASP A 45 -0.82 22.80 15.48
CA ASP A 45 0.33 21.93 15.16
C ASP A 45 0.23 20.47 15.67
N LEU A 46 -0.43 20.23 16.81
CA LEU A 46 -0.48 18.91 17.46
C LEU A 46 -1.78 18.14 17.21
N ALA A 47 -2.91 18.83 17.04
CA ALA A 47 -4.21 18.20 16.86
C ALA A 47 -4.35 17.58 15.46
N GLY A 48 -3.82 18.26 14.43
CA GLY A 48 -3.83 17.77 13.04
C GLY A 48 -2.96 16.54 12.81
N LYS A 49 -1.76 16.51 13.42
CA LYS A 49 -0.88 15.31 13.40
C LYS A 49 -1.56 14.12 14.05
N SER A 50 -2.07 14.30 15.27
CA SER A 50 -2.76 13.22 16.01
C SER A 50 -3.96 12.64 15.26
N ARG A 51 -4.80 13.48 14.63
CA ARG A 51 -5.94 13.01 13.83
C ARG A 51 -5.53 12.33 12.52
N ARG A 52 -4.52 12.87 11.83
CA ARG A 52 -3.96 12.26 10.62
C ARG A 52 -3.37 10.89 10.94
N ASP A 53 -2.60 10.79 12.00
CA ASP A 53 -1.99 9.54 12.46
C ASP A 53 -3.05 8.52 12.85
N GLN A 54 -4.11 8.94 13.55
CA GLN A 54 -5.27 8.10 13.86
C GLN A 54 -5.99 7.60 12.59
N ARG A 55 -6.17 8.46 11.59
CA ARG A 55 -6.79 8.08 10.31
C ARG A 55 -5.92 7.09 9.55
N ILE A 56 -4.61 7.34 9.46
CA ILE A 56 -3.66 6.43 8.81
C ILE A 56 -3.66 5.09 9.54
N MET A 57 -3.63 5.08 10.87
CA MET A 57 -3.66 3.87 11.68
C MET A 57 -4.94 3.07 11.47
N LYS A 58 -6.09 3.76 11.35
CA LYS A 58 -7.37 3.10 11.05
C LYS A 58 -7.34 2.43 9.67
N ILE A 59 -6.95 3.15 8.63
CA ILE A 59 -6.85 2.62 7.25
C ILE A 59 -5.89 1.42 7.21
N LYS A 60 -4.74 1.53 7.88
CA LYS A 60 -3.76 0.46 7.99
C LYS A 60 -4.35 -0.80 8.65
N ASN A 61 -5.08 -0.64 9.75
CA ASN A 61 -5.72 -1.75 10.44
C ASN A 61 -6.80 -2.40 9.57
N GLU A 62 -7.57 -1.61 8.83
CA GLU A 62 -8.58 -2.11 7.89
C GLU A 62 -7.93 -2.91 6.76
N LEU A 63 -6.86 -2.38 6.13
CA LEU A 63 -6.09 -3.10 5.11
C LEU A 63 -5.51 -4.41 5.62
N LEU A 64 -4.89 -4.42 6.81
CA LEU A 64 -4.36 -5.64 7.44
C LEU A 64 -5.48 -6.65 7.71
N GLN A 65 -6.61 -6.18 8.24
CA GLN A 65 -7.76 -7.05 8.49
C GLN A 65 -8.30 -7.68 7.20
N HIS A 66 -8.41 -6.92 6.11
CA HIS A 66 -8.85 -7.46 4.82
C HIS A 66 -7.82 -8.43 4.23
N PHE A 67 -6.53 -8.13 4.38
CA PHE A 67 -5.43 -8.99 3.96
C PHE A 67 -5.46 -10.35 4.67
N ASP A 68 -5.49 -10.35 6.01
CA ASP A 68 -5.45 -11.58 6.82
C ASP A 68 -6.70 -12.45 6.63
N ASN A 69 -7.86 -11.83 6.40
CA ASN A 69 -9.12 -12.53 6.19
C ASN A 69 -9.35 -12.94 4.71
N GLY A 70 -8.44 -12.61 3.79
CA GLY A 70 -8.59 -12.92 2.37
C GLY A 70 -9.70 -12.16 1.65
N LYS A 71 -10.11 -11.00 2.20
CA LYS A 71 -11.17 -10.14 1.64
C LYS A 71 -10.62 -9.29 0.49
N ARG A 72 -10.41 -9.93 -0.66
CA ARG A 72 -9.79 -9.30 -1.84
C ARG A 72 -10.52 -8.03 -2.28
N THR A 73 -11.83 -8.10 -2.45
CA THR A 73 -12.62 -7.00 -3.03
C THR A 73 -12.58 -5.77 -2.13
N GLU A 74 -12.78 -5.96 -0.84
CA GLU A 74 -12.70 -4.89 0.15
C GLU A 74 -11.27 -4.35 0.30
N PHE A 75 -10.26 -5.22 0.28
CA PHE A 75 -8.85 -4.77 0.30
C PHE A 75 -8.54 -3.83 -0.85
N PHE A 76 -8.89 -4.21 -2.09
CA PHE A 76 -8.61 -3.36 -3.25
C PHE A 76 -9.50 -2.12 -3.30
N ALA A 77 -10.72 -2.14 -2.77
CA ALA A 77 -11.52 -0.93 -2.62
C ALA A 77 -10.83 0.10 -1.69
N GLU A 78 -10.30 -0.34 -0.55
CA GLU A 78 -9.55 0.51 0.38
C GLU A 78 -8.22 0.98 -0.24
N TRP A 79 -7.49 0.09 -0.92
CA TRP A 79 -6.26 0.42 -1.66
C TRP A 79 -6.50 1.52 -2.70
N GLU A 80 -7.52 1.37 -3.55
CA GLU A 80 -7.80 2.33 -4.61
C GLU A 80 -8.32 3.68 -4.07
N THR A 81 -8.94 3.66 -2.89
CA THR A 81 -9.44 4.86 -2.21
C THR A 81 -8.33 5.65 -1.51
N HIS A 82 -7.35 4.95 -0.92
CA HIS A 82 -6.37 5.57 -0.02
C HIS A 82 -4.96 5.69 -0.59
N VAL A 83 -4.60 4.89 -1.61
CA VAL A 83 -3.30 4.99 -2.27
C VAL A 83 -3.37 5.96 -3.45
N ASN A 84 -2.46 6.94 -3.46
CA ASN A 84 -2.39 7.97 -4.49
C ASN A 84 -2.38 7.34 -5.91
N PRO A 85 -3.33 7.70 -6.79
CA PRO A 85 -3.36 7.21 -8.17
C PRO A 85 -2.04 7.41 -8.93
N GLU A 86 -1.37 8.55 -8.75
CA GLU A 86 -0.09 8.84 -9.43
C GLU A 86 1.01 7.86 -9.02
N LEU A 87 1.03 7.43 -7.75
CA LEU A 87 1.95 6.40 -7.30
C LEU A 87 1.61 5.05 -7.92
N ARG A 88 0.33 4.69 -7.97
CA ARG A 88 -0.10 3.40 -8.54
C ARG A 88 0.26 3.29 -10.01
N GLU A 89 0.13 4.38 -10.76
CA GLU A 89 0.38 4.39 -12.20
C GLU A 89 1.86 4.57 -12.55
N ASN A 90 2.60 5.40 -11.81
CA ASN A 90 3.96 5.82 -12.23
C ASN A 90 5.09 5.26 -11.36
N SER A 91 4.80 4.70 -10.18
CA SER A 91 5.83 4.12 -9.32
C SER A 91 5.96 2.63 -9.60
N LEU A 92 7.09 2.22 -10.20
CA LEU A 92 7.42 0.81 -10.40
C LEU A 92 7.35 0.03 -9.09
N PHE A 93 7.78 0.63 -7.98
CA PHE A 93 7.65 0.02 -6.66
C PHE A 93 6.19 -0.28 -6.30
N CYS A 94 5.28 0.66 -6.53
CA CYS A 94 3.85 0.48 -6.25
C CYS A 94 3.21 -0.57 -7.18
N GLN A 95 3.59 -0.59 -8.46
CA GLN A 95 3.14 -1.59 -9.42
C GLN A 95 3.59 -3.01 -9.01
N LYS A 96 4.86 -3.19 -8.62
CA LYS A 96 5.37 -4.48 -8.13
C LYS A 96 4.69 -4.95 -6.86
N LEU A 97 4.39 -4.01 -5.96
CA LEU A 97 3.65 -4.28 -4.74
C LEU A 97 2.21 -4.71 -5.03
N GLU A 98 1.50 -4.01 -5.92
CA GLU A 98 0.16 -4.39 -6.36
C GLU A 98 0.16 -5.77 -7.01
N PHE A 99 1.15 -6.08 -7.86
CA PHE A 99 1.30 -7.40 -8.46
C PHE A 99 1.50 -8.49 -7.39
N SER A 100 2.35 -8.23 -6.40
CA SER A 100 2.58 -9.15 -5.27
C SER A 100 1.31 -9.38 -4.43
N LEU A 101 0.52 -8.33 -4.22
CA LEU A 101 -0.80 -8.40 -3.58
C LEU A 101 -1.78 -9.26 -4.40
N GLN A 102 -1.81 -9.07 -5.72
CA GLN A 102 -2.67 -9.86 -6.61
C GLN A 102 -2.27 -11.35 -6.58
N ILE A 103 -0.97 -11.67 -6.61
CA ILE A 103 -0.50 -13.06 -6.43
C ILE A 103 -0.96 -13.59 -5.07
N HIS A 104 -0.79 -12.81 -3.99
CA HIS A 104 -1.18 -13.25 -2.64
C HIS A 104 -2.64 -13.68 -2.59
N PHE A 105 -3.57 -12.85 -3.07
CA PHE A 105 -4.99 -13.19 -3.10
C PHE A 105 -5.31 -14.34 -4.06
N ALA A 106 -4.58 -14.48 -5.17
CA ALA A 106 -4.75 -15.58 -6.12
C ALA A 106 -4.41 -16.95 -5.50
N VAL A 107 -3.36 -17.02 -4.68
CA VAL A 107 -2.88 -18.28 -4.10
C VAL A 107 -3.42 -18.55 -2.69
N LEU A 108 -4.04 -17.55 -2.04
CA LEU A 108 -4.51 -17.67 -0.66
C LEU A 108 -5.50 -18.83 -0.44
N PRO A 109 -6.50 -19.09 -1.31
CA PRO A 109 -7.39 -20.24 -1.15
C PRO A 109 -6.64 -21.58 -1.15
N MET A 110 -5.51 -21.66 -1.85
CA MET A 110 -4.69 -22.88 -1.98
C MET A 110 -3.70 -23.09 -0.83
N ARG A 111 -3.53 -22.10 0.06
CA ARG A 111 -2.68 -22.19 1.26
C ARG A 111 -3.39 -22.82 2.45
N LYS A 112 -4.71 -22.91 2.41
CA LYS A 112 -5.52 -23.57 3.44
C LYS A 112 -5.35 -25.09 3.32
N ILE A 113 -4.60 -25.70 4.24
CA ILE A 113 -4.36 -27.16 4.21
C ILE A 113 -5.67 -27.94 4.43
N ASP A 114 -6.59 -27.40 5.24
CA ASP A 114 -7.77 -28.13 5.72
C ASP A 114 -9.05 -27.85 4.90
N HIS A 115 -9.05 -26.85 4.02
CA HIS A 115 -10.23 -26.47 3.23
C HIS A 115 -9.86 -26.02 1.83
N TRP A 116 -10.03 -26.92 0.86
CA TRP A 116 -9.84 -26.65 -0.56
C TRP A 116 -11.21 -26.47 -1.22
N CYS A 117 -11.56 -25.24 -1.55
CA CYS A 117 -12.75 -24.91 -2.32
C CYS A 117 -12.34 -24.61 -3.76
N LYS A 118 -12.80 -25.42 -4.71
CA LYS A 118 -12.44 -25.26 -6.12
C LYS A 118 -13.01 -23.95 -6.67
N GLU A 119 -14.22 -23.61 -6.27
CA GLU A 119 -14.90 -22.39 -6.68
C GLU A 119 -14.15 -21.14 -6.22
N GLU A 120 -13.64 -21.11 -4.97
CA GLU A 120 -12.81 -19.99 -4.46
C GLU A 120 -11.50 -19.85 -5.25
N ILE A 121 -10.88 -20.97 -5.63
CA ILE A 121 -9.65 -21.00 -6.42
C ILE A 121 -9.92 -20.48 -7.84
N ASP A 122 -10.94 -21.01 -8.50
CA ASP A 122 -11.29 -20.64 -9.86
C ASP A 122 -11.65 -19.15 -9.93
N GLU A 123 -12.42 -18.63 -8.96
CA GLU A 123 -12.73 -17.21 -8.83
C GLU A 123 -11.46 -16.36 -8.65
N ALA A 124 -10.58 -16.75 -7.73
CA ALA A 124 -9.33 -16.04 -7.47
C ALA A 124 -8.42 -15.99 -8.72
N MET A 125 -8.36 -17.09 -9.48
CA MET A 125 -7.57 -17.17 -10.72
C MET A 125 -8.19 -16.35 -11.85
N VAL A 126 -9.52 -16.28 -11.97
CA VAL A 126 -10.21 -15.39 -12.93
C VAL A 126 -9.87 -13.93 -12.63
N HIS A 127 -9.92 -13.53 -11.36
CA HIS A 127 -9.54 -12.18 -10.97
C HIS A 127 -8.07 -11.87 -11.27
N PHE A 128 -7.17 -12.82 -11.01
CA PHE A 128 -5.76 -12.64 -11.29
C PHE A 128 -5.49 -12.55 -12.80
N HIS A 129 -6.13 -13.40 -13.59
CA HIS A 129 -6.06 -13.37 -15.05
C HIS A 129 -6.50 -12.01 -15.62
N TYR A 130 -7.65 -11.49 -15.19
CA TYR A 130 -8.12 -10.15 -15.60
C TYR A 130 -7.12 -9.04 -15.23
N TYR A 131 -6.48 -9.15 -14.05
CA TYR A 131 -5.44 -8.20 -13.66
C TYR A 131 -4.22 -8.27 -14.60
N LEU A 132 -3.75 -9.46 -14.96
CA LEU A 132 -2.61 -9.65 -15.88
C LEU A 132 -2.87 -9.04 -17.26
N GLU A 133 -4.09 -9.17 -17.78
CA GLU A 133 -4.49 -8.61 -19.08
C GLU A 133 -4.70 -7.08 -19.06
N SER A 134 -4.76 -6.47 -17.87
CA SER A 134 -4.99 -5.04 -17.69
C SER A 134 -3.77 -4.36 -17.06
N LYS A 135 -3.85 -3.97 -15.78
CA LYS A 135 -2.81 -3.24 -15.06
C LYS A 135 -1.50 -4.04 -14.93
N GLY A 136 -1.60 -5.36 -14.81
CA GLY A 136 -0.45 -6.24 -14.63
C GLY A 136 0.49 -6.25 -15.83
N SER A 137 -0.01 -6.04 -17.05
CA SER A 137 0.73 -6.12 -18.31
C SER A 137 2.02 -5.28 -18.36
N VAL A 138 2.09 -4.19 -17.61
CA VAL A 138 3.28 -3.33 -17.51
C VAL A 138 4.50 -4.06 -16.94
N LEU A 139 4.29 -5.14 -16.17
CA LEU A 139 5.35 -5.96 -15.59
C LEU A 139 5.66 -7.22 -16.42
N SER A 140 5.14 -7.33 -17.65
CA SER A 140 5.34 -8.50 -18.51
C SER A 140 6.77 -8.65 -19.01
N GLU A 141 7.59 -7.61 -18.90
CA GLU A 141 9.03 -7.66 -19.21
C GLU A 141 9.88 -7.83 -17.93
N CYS A 142 9.25 -7.83 -16.75
CA CYS A 142 9.96 -7.93 -15.49
C CYS A 142 10.27 -9.40 -15.16
N ALA A 143 11.55 -9.78 -15.27
CA ALA A 143 12.00 -11.17 -15.17
C ALA A 143 11.55 -11.88 -13.88
N GLU A 144 11.46 -11.16 -12.76
CA GLU A 144 11.01 -11.71 -11.48
C GLU A 144 9.52 -12.10 -11.48
N PHE A 145 8.69 -11.44 -12.28
CA PHE A 145 7.25 -11.68 -12.34
C PHE A 145 6.81 -12.56 -13.51
N LEU A 146 7.68 -12.73 -14.52
CA LEU A 146 7.42 -13.56 -15.70
C LEU A 146 6.81 -14.93 -15.39
N PRO A 147 7.32 -15.71 -14.41
CA PRO A 147 6.76 -17.03 -14.12
C PRO A 147 5.28 -16.99 -13.72
N TYR A 148 4.83 -15.91 -13.08
CA TYR A 148 3.47 -15.82 -12.55
C TYR A 148 2.43 -15.49 -13.62
N TYR A 149 2.82 -15.07 -14.83
CA TYR A 149 1.89 -14.94 -15.95
C TYR A 149 1.28 -16.29 -16.37
N ALA A 150 1.97 -17.39 -16.09
CA ALA A 150 1.47 -18.73 -16.33
C ALA A 150 0.50 -19.21 -15.23
N LEU A 151 0.45 -18.53 -14.07
CA LEU A 151 -0.23 -19.02 -12.86
C LEU A 151 -1.71 -19.37 -13.08
N PRO A 152 -2.55 -18.54 -13.76
CA PRO A 152 -3.96 -18.86 -14.00
C PRO A 152 -4.18 -20.12 -14.86
N TYR A 153 -3.17 -20.51 -15.65
CA TYR A 153 -3.28 -21.60 -16.61
C TYR A 153 -2.75 -22.93 -16.07
N VAL A 154 -2.10 -22.92 -14.90
CA VAL A 154 -1.56 -24.14 -14.28
C VAL A 154 -2.65 -24.78 -13.42
N PRO A 155 -3.10 -26.02 -13.71
CA PRO A 155 -4.22 -26.63 -12.98
C PRO A 155 -3.99 -26.87 -11.48
N ARG A 156 -2.71 -27.02 -11.05
CA ARG A 156 -2.33 -27.20 -9.64
C ARG A 156 -1.04 -26.44 -9.30
N PRO A 157 -1.08 -25.11 -9.21
CA PRO A 157 0.10 -24.28 -8.95
C PRO A 157 0.82 -24.64 -7.65
N ASN A 158 0.08 -25.05 -6.62
CA ASN A 158 0.64 -25.45 -5.32
C ASN A 158 1.46 -26.73 -5.31
N THR A 159 1.38 -27.54 -6.36
CA THR A 159 2.23 -28.73 -6.54
C THR A 159 3.32 -28.51 -7.58
N HIS A 160 3.33 -27.35 -8.24
CA HIS A 160 4.23 -27.07 -9.34
C HIS A 160 5.56 -26.49 -8.81
N PRO A 161 6.72 -27.06 -9.16
CA PRO A 161 8.02 -26.63 -8.62
C PRO A 161 8.31 -25.14 -8.81
N SER A 162 7.95 -24.57 -9.96
CA SER A 162 8.16 -23.14 -10.26
C SER A 162 7.42 -22.17 -9.32
N PHE A 163 6.44 -22.65 -8.57
CA PHE A 163 5.67 -21.83 -7.62
C PHE A 163 5.85 -22.29 -6.17
N ALA A 164 6.74 -23.25 -5.90
CA ALA A 164 6.91 -23.82 -4.57
C ALA A 164 7.10 -22.73 -3.49
N GLU A 165 7.86 -21.68 -3.80
CA GLU A 165 8.11 -20.55 -2.91
C GLU A 165 6.84 -19.76 -2.52
N LEU A 166 5.80 -19.75 -3.37
CA LEU A 166 4.50 -19.12 -3.04
C LEU A 166 3.75 -19.88 -1.94
N PHE A 167 4.10 -21.15 -1.75
CA PHE A 167 3.48 -22.11 -0.85
C PHE A 167 4.48 -22.64 0.20
N GLN A 168 5.58 -21.93 0.43
CA GLN A 168 6.47 -22.16 1.57
C GLN A 168 6.19 -21.13 2.66
N ALA A 169 5.89 -21.62 3.86
CA ALA A 169 5.79 -20.79 5.05
C ALA A 169 7.22 -20.53 5.59
N LEU A 170 7.55 -19.27 5.87
CA LEU A 170 8.76 -18.92 6.61
C LEU A 170 8.63 -19.34 8.08
N PRO A 171 9.73 -19.41 8.86
CA PRO A 171 9.72 -19.84 10.26
C PRO A 171 8.79 -19.05 11.19
N ASN A 172 8.36 -17.85 10.78
CA ASN A 172 7.43 -16.98 11.50
C ASN A 172 5.96 -17.14 11.03
N GLY A 173 5.65 -18.15 10.21
CA GLY A 173 4.31 -18.40 9.67
C GLY A 173 3.89 -17.46 8.55
N VAL A 174 4.79 -16.61 8.05
CA VAL A 174 4.54 -15.67 6.96
C VAL A 174 4.98 -16.29 5.63
N TRP A 175 4.20 -16.15 4.58
CA TRP A 175 4.57 -16.66 3.25
C TRP A 175 5.57 -15.72 2.56
N CYS A 176 6.48 -16.22 1.72
CA CYS A 176 7.58 -15.41 1.14
C CYS A 176 7.16 -14.05 0.55
N LEU A 177 6.02 -13.99 -0.14
CA LEU A 177 5.50 -12.74 -0.73
C LEU A 177 4.82 -11.78 0.27
N GLN A 178 4.48 -12.22 1.48
CA GLN A 178 3.77 -11.38 2.45
C GLN A 178 4.71 -10.44 3.20
N GLN A 179 6.00 -10.75 3.36
CA GLN A 179 6.92 -9.88 4.11
C GLN A 179 7.01 -8.46 3.49
N PRO A 180 7.30 -8.28 2.19
CA PRO A 180 7.34 -6.95 1.59
C PRO A 180 6.00 -6.21 1.67
N ILE A 181 4.90 -6.94 1.53
CA ILE A 181 3.55 -6.40 1.62
C ILE A 181 3.25 -5.89 3.04
N LEU A 182 3.50 -6.72 4.05
CA LEU A 182 3.29 -6.37 5.45
C LEU A 182 4.24 -5.24 5.87
N THR A 183 5.49 -5.22 5.40
CA THR A 183 6.40 -4.09 5.63
C THR A 183 5.84 -2.80 5.08
N TRP A 184 5.33 -2.81 3.84
CA TRP A 184 4.73 -1.63 3.23
C TRP A 184 3.43 -1.20 3.92
N ILE A 185 2.52 -2.13 4.25
CA ILE A 185 1.28 -1.78 4.96
C ILE A 185 1.63 -1.21 6.34
N ASN A 186 2.68 -1.71 6.98
CA ASN A 186 3.10 -1.24 8.29
C ASN A 186 3.82 0.10 8.28
N ASN A 187 4.57 0.38 7.21
CA ASN A 187 5.32 1.60 7.00
C ASN A 187 5.21 2.01 5.52
N PRO A 188 4.06 2.57 5.11
CA PRO A 188 3.89 3.02 3.74
C PRO A 188 4.85 4.19 3.54
N VAL A 189 5.83 4.00 2.64
CA VAL A 189 6.88 5.00 2.38
C VAL A 189 6.24 6.39 2.26
N PRO A 190 6.64 7.37 3.09
CA PRO A 190 6.07 8.70 2.98
C PRO A 190 6.43 9.28 1.61
N LEU A 191 5.39 9.74 0.90
CA LEU A 191 5.48 10.61 -0.27
C LEU A 191 6.38 11.82 0.09
N GLY A 192 7.69 11.72 -0.07
CA GLY A 192 8.60 12.82 0.26
C GLY A 192 10.03 12.43 0.63
N GLU A 193 10.33 11.19 1.00
CA GLU A 193 11.73 10.80 1.05
C GLU A 193 12.24 10.59 -0.36
N LYS A 194 13.08 11.54 -0.80
CA LYS A 194 13.90 11.46 -1.99
C LYS A 194 14.17 10.01 -2.35
N VAL A 195 13.74 9.64 -3.56
CA VAL A 195 14.41 8.62 -4.36
C VAL A 195 15.88 9.08 -4.47
N ARG A 196 16.67 8.82 -3.43
CA ARG A 196 18.11 8.72 -3.58
C ARG A 196 18.25 7.55 -4.53
N LYS A 197 18.81 7.83 -5.69
CA LYS A 197 19.47 6.81 -6.50
C LYS A 197 20.49 6.13 -5.58
N SER A 198 20.08 5.05 -4.93
CA SER A 198 20.96 4.01 -4.44
C SER A 198 20.47 2.75 -5.13
N GLU A 199 21.18 2.40 -6.19
CA GLU A 199 21.30 1.02 -6.63
C GLU A 199 21.86 0.22 -5.45
N ASP A 200 20.98 -0.16 -4.51
CA ASP A 200 21.30 -1.10 -3.46
C ASP A 200 20.10 -2.01 -3.34
N LYS A 201 20.21 -3.18 -3.95
CA LYS A 201 19.26 -4.29 -3.85
C LYS A 201 19.23 -4.75 -2.38
N PRO A 202 18.15 -4.56 -1.63
CA PRO A 202 18.08 -5.00 -0.23
C PRO A 202 17.64 -6.47 -0.10
N TRP A 203 17.47 -7.21 -1.20
CA TRP A 203 16.79 -8.51 -1.22
C TRP A 203 17.57 -9.68 -1.80
N GLU A 204 18.87 -9.54 -2.08
CA GLU A 204 19.70 -10.72 -2.33
C GLU A 204 19.97 -11.42 -0.98
N ILE A 205 19.24 -12.50 -0.73
CA ILE A 205 19.51 -13.47 0.35
C ILE A 205 20.61 -14.43 -0.17
N PRO A 206 21.55 -14.90 0.69
CA PRO A 206 22.80 -15.55 0.28
C PRO A 206 22.67 -16.77 -0.64
#